data_AF-A0A9D1CFE0-F1
#
_entry.id   AF-A0A9D1CFE0-F1
#
_cell.length_a   1.000
_cell.length_b   1.000
_cell.length_c   1.000
_cell.angle_alpha   90.00
_cell.angle_beta   90.00
_cell.angle_gamma   90.00
#
_symmetry.space_group_name_H-M   'P 1'
#
loop_
_entity.id
_entity.type
_entity.pdbx_description
1 polymer ?
#
loop_
_entity_poly.entity_id
_entity_poly.type
_entity_poly.pdbx_seq_one_letter_code
_entity_poly.pdbx_strand_id
1 'polypeptide(L)'
;MAKVIKWDPEGDKNKSKAQKEEKEKKPQPLTEEDFKRLFKSLKEGLKSLYPSQVEDVLGFYGMGEKNGNRDFLVGIVLWKRYGVEQPYSSTFVALFENSKLQKISFLEAKNNYWDWRVMLQTYKKEFHTEEIFNRFMELARGQFKV
;
A
#
# COMPACT_ATOMS: atom_id res chain seq x y z
N MET A 1 -26.56 -26.54 -11.13
CA MET A 1 -28.00 -26.69 -10.83
C MET A 1 -28.31 -25.90 -9.57
N ALA A 2 -29.26 -24.97 -9.66
CA ALA A 2 -29.61 -24.00 -8.63
C ALA A 2 -30.51 -24.61 -7.56
N LYS A 3 -30.43 -24.09 -6.33
CA LYS A 3 -31.39 -24.40 -5.25
C LYS A 3 -32.35 -23.22 -5.12
N VAL A 4 -33.62 -23.49 -5.41
CA VAL A 4 -34.75 -22.56 -5.27
C VAL A 4 -35.15 -22.46 -3.80
N ILE A 5 -35.44 -21.25 -3.31
CA ILE A 5 -36.20 -21.06 -2.06
C ILE A 5 -37.39 -20.14 -2.39
N LYS A 6 -38.59 -20.62 -2.05
CA LYS A 6 -39.90 -19.99 -2.26
C LYS A 6 -40.33 -19.15 -1.05
N TRP A 7 -41.17 -18.20 -1.39
CA TRP A 7 -41.80 -17.07 -0.71
C TRP A 7 -42.85 -17.40 0.37
N ASP A 8 -43.14 -16.45 1.27
CA ASP A 8 -44.37 -16.36 2.08
C ASP A 8 -44.72 -14.88 2.43
N PRO A 9 -45.97 -14.53 2.79
CA PRO A 9 -46.82 -13.66 2.00
C PRO A 9 -47.61 -12.67 2.89
N GLU A 10 -46.93 -11.82 3.63
CA GLU A 10 -47.56 -10.68 4.30
C GLU A 10 -47.01 -9.37 3.73
N GLY A 11 -47.93 -8.57 3.19
CA GLY A 11 -47.67 -7.43 2.32
C GLY A 11 -46.95 -6.26 3.00
N ASP A 12 -45.86 -5.87 2.35
CA ASP A 12 -45.62 -4.53 1.84
C ASP A 12 -45.86 -3.34 2.79
N LYS A 13 -44.76 -2.88 3.42
CA LYS A 13 -44.52 -1.44 3.61
C LYS A 13 -43.06 -1.11 3.36
N ASN A 14 -42.76 -0.84 2.09
CA ASN A 14 -42.08 0.37 1.66
C ASN A 14 -40.85 0.78 2.51
N LYS A 15 -39.68 0.26 2.16
CA LYS A 15 -38.42 1.00 2.17
C LYS A 15 -37.55 0.42 1.08
N SER A 16 -37.65 1.04 -0.09
CA SER A 16 -36.62 1.00 -1.13
C SER A 16 -35.27 1.28 -0.50
N LYS A 17 -34.59 0.22 -0.05
CA LYS A 17 -33.15 0.28 0.22
C LYS A 17 -32.55 0.44 -1.16
N ALA A 18 -32.33 1.70 -1.53
CA ALA A 18 -31.44 2.09 -2.59
C ALA A 18 -30.23 1.16 -2.51
N GLN A 19 -30.12 0.25 -3.49
CA GLN A 19 -28.86 -0.37 -3.82
C GLN A 19 -27.94 0.81 -4.07
N LYS A 20 -27.12 1.15 -3.07
CA LYS A 20 -25.96 2.00 -3.31
C LYS A 20 -25.19 1.25 -4.37
N GLU A 21 -25.26 1.72 -5.60
CA GLU A 21 -24.21 1.48 -6.57
C GLU A 21 -22.90 1.78 -5.83
N GLU A 22 -22.18 0.73 -5.42
CA GLU A 22 -20.76 0.86 -5.14
C GLU A 22 -20.16 1.30 -6.45
N LYS A 23 -20.09 2.62 -6.67
CA LYS A 23 -19.20 3.20 -7.66
C LYS A 23 -17.84 2.65 -7.31
N GLU A 24 -17.34 1.68 -8.09
CA GLU A 24 -15.95 1.26 -8.07
C GLU A 24 -15.13 2.54 -8.14
N LYS A 25 -14.59 2.96 -7.00
CA LYS A 25 -13.73 4.13 -6.94
C LYS A 25 -12.47 3.69 -7.67
N LYS A 26 -12.28 4.23 -8.88
CA LYS A 26 -11.03 4.06 -9.60
C LYS A 26 -9.89 4.55 -8.70
N PRO A 27 -8.77 3.81 -8.64
CA PRO A 27 -7.62 4.25 -7.86
C PRO A 27 -7.13 5.60 -8.40
N GLN A 28 -6.65 6.45 -7.50
CA GLN A 28 -6.14 7.79 -7.82
C GLN A 28 -4.68 7.89 -7.41
N PRO A 29 -3.82 8.59 -8.18
CA PRO A 29 -2.45 8.84 -7.75
C PRO A 29 -2.37 9.52 -6.39
N LEU A 30 -1.39 9.14 -5.58
CA LEU A 30 -1.10 9.80 -4.30
C LEU A 30 -0.54 11.21 -4.55
N THR A 31 -1.01 12.19 -3.78
CA THR A 31 -0.50 13.58 -3.81
C THR A 31 0.60 13.79 -2.75
N GLU A 32 1.35 14.89 -2.83
CA GLU A 32 2.35 15.24 -1.80
C GLU A 32 1.77 15.27 -0.37
N GLU A 33 0.51 15.71 -0.23
CA GLU A 33 -0.21 15.72 1.04
C GLU A 33 -0.47 14.29 1.55
N ASP A 34 -0.80 13.36 0.66
CA ASP A 34 -0.93 11.94 1.00
C ASP A 34 0.42 11.38 1.48
N PHE A 35 1.54 11.71 0.82
CA PHE A 35 2.88 11.29 1.27
C PHE A 35 3.23 11.84 2.66
N LYS A 36 2.96 13.13 2.91
CA LYS A 36 3.16 13.76 4.23
C LYS A 36 2.33 13.06 5.32
N ARG A 37 1.06 12.74 5.02
CA ARG A 37 0.18 11.97 5.92
C ARG A 37 0.75 10.59 6.25
N LEU A 38 1.22 9.88 5.22
CA LEU A 38 1.70 8.50 5.35
C LEU A 38 3.06 8.39 6.05
N PHE A 39 3.85 9.46 6.06
CA PHE A 39 5.20 9.44 6.65
C PHE A 39 5.21 9.01 8.11
N LYS A 40 4.32 9.57 8.93
CA LYS A 40 4.24 9.23 10.36
C LYS A 40 3.93 7.73 10.53
N SER A 41 2.96 7.24 9.77
CA SER A 41 2.53 5.84 9.82
C SER A 41 3.59 4.87 9.31
N LEU A 42 4.36 5.26 8.30
CA LEU A 42 5.50 4.49 7.82
C LEU A 42 6.57 4.42 8.90
N LYS A 43 6.93 5.57 9.51
CA LYS A 43 7.93 5.65 10.58
C LYS A 43 7.57 4.79 11.79
N GLU A 44 6.36 4.93 12.29
CA GLU A 44 5.85 4.13 13.43
C GLU A 44 5.75 2.64 13.07
N GLY A 45 5.24 2.33 11.87
CA GLY A 45 5.12 0.96 11.39
C GLY A 45 6.47 0.27 11.25
N LEU A 46 7.48 0.95 10.70
CA LEU A 46 8.83 0.41 10.57
C LEU A 46 9.52 0.17 11.91
N LYS A 47 9.39 1.11 12.87
CA LYS A 47 9.91 0.92 14.22
C LYS A 47 9.21 -0.23 14.95
N SER A 48 7.93 -0.45 14.70
CA SER A 48 7.17 -1.58 15.28
C SER A 48 7.56 -2.93 14.66
N LEU A 49 7.69 -3.00 13.33
CA LEU A 49 8.01 -4.23 12.61
C LEU A 49 9.49 -4.64 12.76
N TYR A 50 10.39 -3.67 12.87
CA TYR A 50 11.84 -3.89 12.91
C TYR A 50 12.50 -3.12 14.07
N PRO A 51 12.09 -3.35 15.34
CA PRO A 51 12.47 -2.53 16.48
C PRO A 51 13.96 -2.59 16.82
N SER A 52 14.63 -3.70 16.50
CA SER A 52 16.08 -3.86 16.70
C SER A 52 16.92 -3.36 15.53
N GLN A 53 16.29 -3.05 14.39
CA GLN A 53 17.01 -2.63 13.19
C GLN A 53 16.85 -1.15 12.91
N VAL A 54 15.67 -0.57 13.17
CA VAL A 54 15.36 0.81 12.80
C VAL A 54 15.60 1.75 13.97
N GLU A 55 16.65 2.57 13.86
CA GLU A 55 16.92 3.68 14.78
C GLU A 55 16.02 4.87 14.43
N ASP A 56 16.06 5.31 13.17
CA ASP A 56 15.19 6.36 12.68
C ASP A 56 14.83 6.24 11.20
N VAL A 57 13.73 6.88 10.82
CA VAL A 57 13.28 7.02 9.44
C VAL A 57 13.36 8.49 9.08
N LEU A 58 14.22 8.81 8.10
CA LEU A 58 14.59 10.17 7.74
C LEU A 58 13.67 10.75 6.65
N GLY A 59 13.16 9.89 5.78
CA GLY A 59 12.27 10.29 4.70
C GLY A 59 11.97 9.14 3.75
N PHE A 60 11.05 9.35 2.83
CA PHE A 60 10.83 8.45 1.71
C PHE A 60 10.31 9.24 0.50
N TYR A 61 10.50 8.67 -0.68
CA TYR A 61 9.90 9.15 -1.92
C TYR A 61 9.42 7.95 -2.72
N GLY A 62 8.44 8.15 -3.60
CA GLY A 62 7.84 7.03 -4.29
C GLY A 62 6.70 7.43 -5.22
N MET A 63 6.01 6.41 -5.68
CA MET A 63 4.78 6.51 -6.45
C MET A 63 3.75 5.53 -5.88
N GLY A 64 2.48 5.93 -5.91
CA GLY A 64 1.43 5.08 -5.40
C GLY A 64 0.05 5.58 -5.77
N GLU A 65 -0.93 4.81 -5.36
CA GLU A 65 -2.34 5.09 -5.57
C GLU A 65 -3.12 4.93 -4.28
N LYS A 66 -4.22 5.69 -4.15
CA LYS A 66 -5.24 5.51 -3.13
C LYS A 66 -6.52 4.97 -3.73
N ASN A 67 -7.14 4.03 -3.02
CA ASN A 67 -8.44 3.48 -3.34
C ASN A 67 -9.25 3.30 -2.05
N GLY A 68 -10.26 4.15 -1.87
CA GLY A 68 -11.06 4.16 -0.64
C GLY A 68 -10.23 4.53 0.58
N ASN A 69 -10.10 3.59 1.52
CA ASN A 69 -9.31 3.74 2.75
C ASN A 69 -7.93 3.05 2.65
N ARG A 70 -7.55 2.57 1.48
CA ARG A 70 -6.28 1.88 1.24
C ARG A 70 -5.36 2.73 0.37
N ASP A 71 -4.08 2.73 0.72
CA ASP A 71 -3.03 3.35 -0.07
C ASP A 71 -1.99 2.28 -0.42
N PHE A 72 -1.66 2.15 -1.71
CA PHE A 72 -0.61 1.27 -2.21
C PHE A 72 0.57 2.13 -2.68
N LEU A 73 1.78 1.79 -2.25
CA LEU A 73 2.97 2.61 -2.46
C LEU A 73 4.17 1.75 -2.86
N VAL A 74 4.91 2.19 -3.87
CA VAL A 74 6.27 1.72 -4.17
C VAL A 74 7.21 2.90 -4.01
N GLY A 75 8.32 2.72 -3.32
CA GLY A 75 9.20 3.84 -3.03
C GLY A 75 10.59 3.43 -2.54
N ILE A 76 11.40 4.45 -2.26
CA ILE A 76 12.67 4.32 -1.57
C ILE A 76 12.54 5.03 -0.23
N VAL A 77 12.86 4.32 0.85
CA VAL A 77 12.95 4.87 2.20
C VAL A 77 14.41 5.14 2.54
N LEU A 78 14.66 6.29 3.15
CA LEU A 78 15.93 6.64 3.76
C LEU A 78 15.79 6.47 5.28
N TRP A 79 16.58 5.58 5.86
CA TRP A 79 16.50 5.19 7.26
C TRP A 79 17.87 4.90 7.86
N LYS A 80 17.98 5.09 9.17
CA LYS A 80 19.18 4.80 9.95
C LYS A 80 18.97 3.51 10.74
N ARG A 81 19.98 2.64 10.70
CA ARG A 81 19.98 1.39 11.47
C ARG A 81 20.82 1.52 12.72
N TYR A 82 20.43 0.82 13.78
CA TYR A 82 21.25 0.75 15.00
C TYR A 82 22.63 0.19 14.69
N GLY A 83 23.67 0.86 15.21
CA GLY A 83 25.06 0.44 15.04
C GLY A 83 25.65 0.72 13.64
N VAL A 84 24.92 1.42 12.77
CA VAL A 84 25.42 1.85 11.46
C VAL A 84 25.55 3.38 11.45
N GLU A 85 26.75 3.88 11.15
CA GLU A 85 27.01 5.33 11.16
C GLU A 85 26.25 6.07 10.07
N GLN A 86 26.17 5.49 8.85
CA GLN A 86 25.55 6.14 7.71
C GLN A 86 24.12 5.66 7.46
N PRO A 87 23.20 6.57 7.08
CA PRO A 87 21.87 6.19 6.60
C PRO A 87 21.95 5.27 5.39
N TYR A 88 20.99 4.36 5.29
CA TYR A 88 20.83 3.45 4.18
C TYR A 88 19.55 3.80 3.40
N SER A 89 19.50 3.45 2.12
CA SER A 89 18.29 3.53 1.31
C SER A 89 17.79 2.13 0.99
N SER A 90 16.48 1.92 0.99
CA SER A 90 15.88 0.62 0.64
C SER A 90 14.66 0.82 -0.22
N THR A 91 14.56 0.01 -1.27
CA THR A 91 13.38 0.00 -2.12
C THR A 91 12.30 -0.86 -1.48
N PHE A 92 11.09 -0.36 -1.42
CA PHE A 92 10.00 -1.05 -0.76
C PHE A 92 8.69 -0.97 -1.52
N VAL A 93 7.83 -1.94 -1.22
CA VAL A 93 6.41 -1.95 -1.55
C VAL A 93 5.63 -1.97 -0.24
N ALA A 94 4.66 -1.08 -0.08
CA ALA A 94 3.86 -0.96 1.12
C ALA A 94 2.36 -0.85 0.81
N LEU A 95 1.57 -1.35 1.76
CA LEU A 95 0.14 -1.13 1.80
C LEU A 95 -0.24 -0.50 3.14
N PHE A 96 -1.00 0.58 3.06
CA PHE A 96 -1.64 1.21 4.19
C PHE A 96 -3.15 0.99 4.13
N GLU A 97 -3.76 0.81 5.29
CA GLU A 97 -5.21 0.76 5.44
C GLU A 97 -5.60 1.63 6.62
N ASN A 98 -6.56 2.54 6.41
CA ASN A 98 -6.94 3.57 7.38
C ASN A 98 -5.71 4.37 7.86
N SER A 99 -4.82 4.74 6.93
CA SER A 99 -3.56 5.43 7.21
C SER A 99 -2.61 4.69 8.16
N LYS A 100 -2.73 3.37 8.37
CA LYS A 100 -1.78 2.57 9.15
C LYS A 100 -1.03 1.61 8.25
N LEU A 101 0.27 1.45 8.47
CA LEU A 101 1.08 0.49 7.73
C LEU A 101 0.61 -0.94 8.05
N GLN A 102 0.08 -1.64 7.05
CA GLN A 102 -0.40 -3.02 7.20
C GLN A 102 0.62 -4.03 6.68
N LYS A 103 1.25 -3.72 5.55
CA LYS A 103 2.20 -4.60 4.89
C LYS A 103 3.34 -3.78 4.33
N ILE A 104 4.55 -4.31 4.45
CA ILE A 104 5.72 -3.79 3.76
C ILE A 104 6.64 -4.93 3.36
N SER A 105 7.23 -4.80 2.18
CA SER A 105 8.29 -5.67 1.67
C SER A 105 9.43 -4.80 1.17
N PHE A 106 10.65 -5.18 1.49
CA PHE A 106 11.86 -4.59 0.91
C PHE A 106 12.37 -5.47 -0.23
N LEU A 107 12.73 -4.86 -1.36
CA LEU A 107 13.17 -5.64 -2.54
C LEU A 107 14.52 -6.30 -2.30
N GLU A 108 15.39 -5.67 -1.51
CA GLU A 108 16.75 -6.12 -1.23
C GLU A 108 16.79 -7.15 -0.09
N ALA A 109 15.70 -7.33 0.65
CA ALA A 109 15.66 -8.25 1.78
C ALA A 109 15.54 -9.71 1.32
N LYS A 110 16.42 -10.57 1.84
CA LYS A 110 16.38 -12.02 1.58
C LYS A 110 15.13 -12.69 2.18
N ASN A 111 14.71 -12.20 3.35
CA ASN A 111 13.54 -12.69 4.07
C ASN A 111 12.64 -11.50 4.37
N ASN A 112 11.52 -11.39 3.65
CA ASN A 112 10.47 -10.44 3.98
C ASN A 112 9.33 -11.14 4.71
N TYR A 113 8.64 -10.41 5.59
CA TYR A 113 7.38 -10.88 6.16
C TYR A 113 6.28 -11.02 5.09
N TRP A 114 6.33 -10.17 4.06
CA TRP A 114 5.51 -10.25 2.85
C TRP A 114 6.38 -10.23 1.61
N ASP A 115 6.18 -11.15 0.67
CA ASP A 115 6.87 -11.10 -0.63
C ASP A 115 6.25 -9.99 -1.50
N TRP A 116 7.09 -9.10 -2.04
CA TRP A 116 6.62 -7.98 -2.85
C TRP A 116 5.92 -8.42 -4.14
N ARG A 117 6.32 -9.53 -4.78
CA ARG A 117 5.66 -10.05 -5.98
C ARG A 117 4.26 -10.53 -5.63
N VAL A 118 4.11 -11.20 -4.49
CA VAL A 118 2.80 -11.60 -3.96
C VAL A 118 1.95 -10.37 -3.66
N MET A 119 2.52 -9.30 -3.10
CA MET A 119 1.79 -8.05 -2.87
C MET A 119 1.27 -7.44 -4.18
N LEU A 120 2.11 -7.36 -5.23
CA LEU A 120 1.69 -6.85 -6.54
C LEU A 120 0.50 -7.65 -7.10
N GLN A 121 0.59 -8.98 -7.04
CA GLN A 121 -0.47 -9.86 -7.55
C GLN A 121 -1.77 -9.79 -6.74
N THR A 122 -1.65 -9.68 -5.42
CA THR A 122 -2.80 -9.65 -4.50
C THR A 122 -3.63 -8.39 -4.71
N TYR A 123 -2.97 -7.25 -4.93
CA TYR A 123 -3.60 -5.93 -4.95
C TYR A 123 -3.89 -5.39 -6.36
N LYS A 124 -3.60 -6.15 -7.42
CA LYS A 124 -3.80 -5.74 -8.82
C LYS A 124 -5.25 -5.43 -9.23
N LYS A 125 -6.24 -5.89 -8.45
CA LYS A 125 -7.66 -5.60 -8.68
C LYS A 125 -8.08 -4.24 -8.10
N GLU A 126 -7.34 -3.77 -7.10
CA GLU A 126 -7.64 -2.53 -6.37
C GLU A 126 -6.77 -1.37 -6.86
N PHE A 127 -5.58 -1.67 -7.38
CA PHE A 127 -4.57 -0.71 -7.80
C PHE A 127 -3.87 -1.18 -9.07
N HIS A 128 -3.28 -0.24 -9.82
CA HIS A 128 -2.43 -0.55 -10.98
C HIS A 128 -1.01 -0.96 -10.52
N THR A 129 -0.92 -2.00 -9.69
CA THR A 129 0.31 -2.38 -8.95
C THR A 129 1.53 -2.59 -9.85
N GLU A 130 1.38 -3.35 -10.95
CA GLU A 130 2.47 -3.63 -11.89
C GLU A 130 2.92 -2.37 -12.64
N GLU A 131 1.98 -1.51 -13.04
CA GLU A 131 2.28 -0.26 -13.73
C GLU A 131 3.03 0.71 -12.81
N ILE A 132 2.55 0.89 -11.58
CA ILE A 132 3.22 1.71 -10.55
C ILE A 132 4.63 1.19 -10.30
N PHE A 133 4.77 -0.13 -10.09
CA PHE A 133 6.06 -0.75 -9.82
C PHE A 133 7.03 -0.56 -10.99
N ASN A 134 6.62 -0.90 -12.21
CA ASN A 134 7.48 -0.81 -13.39
C ASN A 134 7.91 0.64 -13.65
N ARG A 135 6.98 1.60 -13.62
CA ARG A 135 7.30 3.03 -13.77
C ARG A 135 8.26 3.51 -12.70
N PHE A 136 8.04 3.14 -11.44
CA PHE A 136 8.94 3.51 -10.36
C PHE A 136 10.34 2.92 -10.57
N MET A 137 10.43 1.65 -10.96
CA MET A 137 11.72 1.00 -11.20
C MET A 137 12.46 1.57 -12.41
N GLU A 138 11.75 1.98 -13.46
CA GLU A 138 12.33 2.69 -14.61
C GLU A 138 12.93 4.04 -14.18
N LEU A 139 12.17 4.82 -13.40
CA LEU A 139 12.63 6.11 -12.87
C LEU A 139 13.83 5.95 -11.94
N ALA A 140 13.76 5.00 -11.01
CA ALA A 140 14.85 4.71 -10.08
C ALA A 140 16.13 4.30 -10.83
N ARG A 141 16.03 3.41 -11.84
CA ARG A 141 17.18 3.02 -12.67
C ARG A 141 17.71 4.15 -13.55
N GLY A 142 16.83 5.02 -14.05
CA GLY A 142 17.21 6.19 -14.84
C GLY A 142 18.01 7.21 -14.04
N GLN A 143 17.74 7.35 -12.74
CA GLN A 143 18.47 8.24 -11.83
C GLN A 143 19.89 7.77 -11.47
N PHE A 144 20.23 6.49 -11.69
CA PHE A 144 21.55 5.92 -11.37
C PHE A 144 22.37 5.52 -12.61
N LYS A 145 21.98 5.93 -13.82
CA LYS A 145 22.88 5.90 -14.98
C LYS A 145 23.81 7.12 -14.92
N VAL A 146 24.97 6.94 -14.28
CA VAL A 146 26.15 7.79 -14.41
C VAL A 146 27.03 7.23 -15.52
#